data_AF-A0AAW0I6S9-F1
#
_entry.id   AF-A0AAW0I6S9-F1
#
_cell.length_a   1.000
_cell.length_b   1.000
_cell.length_c   1.000
_cell.angle_alpha   90.00
_cell.angle_beta   90.00
_cell.angle_gamma   90.00
#
_symmetry.space_group_name_H-M   'P 1'
#
loop_
_entity.id
_entity.type
_entity.pdbx_description
1 polymer ?
#
loop_
_entity_poly.entity_id
_entity_poly.type
_entity_poly.pdbx_seq_one_letter_code
_entity_poly.pdbx_strand_id
1 'polypeptide(L)'
;MLRPVVLWRLTRLGGPAVSTGSGGRREVASGVPPSGSTSPRALNIFDRELKRKQKNWAARQPEPMKFDYLKEEVGSRIADRVYDIARDFPLALDVGCGRGYIAQHLNKETVGKIFQTDIAEHALCNKCNYKYVHMRKTQTVQGIHLHWVNDLPRALEQIHYVLKPDGVFVGAMFGGDTLYELRCSLQLAETEREGGFSPHISPFTAVNDLGHLLGRAGFNTLTVVSSQRTE
;
A
#
# COMPACT_ATOMS: atom_id res chain seq x y z
N MET A 1 32.98 -37.96 8.14
CA MET A 1 32.41 -37.85 9.51
C MET A 1 31.26 -36.84 9.42
N LEU A 2 30.01 -37.27 9.23
CA LEU A 2 29.03 -37.74 10.24
C LEU A 2 28.67 -36.66 11.29
N ARG A 3 27.37 -36.32 11.32
CA ARG A 3 26.64 -35.28 12.09
C ARG A 3 26.64 -35.55 13.63
N PRO A 4 26.09 -34.66 14.51
CA PRO A 4 24.63 -34.47 14.70
C PRO A 4 24.20 -32.99 14.90
N VAL A 5 23.08 -32.50 14.34
CA VAL A 5 21.69 -32.54 14.85
C VAL A 5 21.53 -32.09 16.32
N VAL A 6 20.96 -30.89 16.53
CA VAL A 6 20.15 -30.59 17.72
C VAL A 6 18.81 -30.04 17.27
N LEU A 7 17.80 -30.81 17.62
CA LEU A 7 16.38 -30.65 17.44
C LEU A 7 15.82 -29.87 18.64
N TRP A 8 15.15 -28.73 18.42
CA TRP A 8 14.20 -28.20 19.40
C TRP A 8 12.80 -28.23 18.80
N ARG A 9 12.05 -29.23 19.24
CA ARG A 9 10.63 -29.43 18.99
C ARG A 9 9.94 -28.98 20.27
N LEU A 10 9.11 -27.94 20.21
CA LEU A 10 8.20 -27.59 21.31
C LEU A 10 6.77 -27.63 20.80
N THR A 11 6.09 -28.68 21.26
CA THR A 11 4.67 -28.99 21.06
C THR A 11 3.78 -27.98 21.78
N ARG A 12 2.61 -27.76 21.18
CA ARG A 12 1.48 -26.99 21.74
C ARG A 12 1.08 -27.51 23.12
N LEU A 13 0.87 -26.60 24.07
CA LEU A 13 0.02 -26.81 25.23
C LEU A 13 -1.33 -26.14 24.98
N GLY A 14 -2.40 -26.92 25.13
CA GLY A 14 -3.78 -26.48 24.97
C GLY A 14 -4.29 -25.69 26.17
N GLY A 15 -5.19 -24.75 25.88
CA GLY A 15 -6.06 -24.05 26.83
C GLY A 15 -7.51 -24.09 26.32
N PRO A 16 -8.51 -23.89 27.20
CA PRO A 16 -9.76 -24.63 27.16
C PRO A 16 -10.79 -24.14 26.13
N ALA A 17 -11.66 -25.08 25.75
CA ALA A 17 -12.82 -24.86 24.92
C ALA A 17 -13.87 -23.97 25.62
N VAL A 18 -14.44 -23.01 24.89
CA VAL A 18 -15.67 -22.30 25.27
C VAL A 18 -16.75 -22.58 24.25
N SER A 19 -17.92 -22.93 24.79
CA SER A 19 -19.10 -23.46 24.14
C SER A 19 -19.85 -22.46 23.25
N THR A 20 -20.54 -23.07 22.29
CA THR A 20 -21.53 -22.53 21.35
C THR A 20 -22.66 -21.72 21.99
N GLY A 21 -23.04 -20.61 21.35
CA GLY A 21 -24.26 -19.85 21.67
C GLY A 21 -24.74 -18.95 20.52
N SER A 22 -25.79 -19.40 19.85
CA SER A 22 -26.85 -18.70 19.09
C SER A 22 -26.50 -17.56 18.12
N GLY A 23 -26.93 -17.75 16.88
CA GLY A 23 -26.84 -16.77 15.80
C GLY A 23 -27.64 -15.48 16.04
N GLY A 24 -27.03 -14.38 15.59
CA GLY A 24 -27.69 -13.12 15.32
C GLY A 24 -27.02 -12.51 14.10
N ARG A 25 -27.75 -12.42 12.98
CA ARG A 25 -27.35 -11.62 11.82
C ARG A 25 -27.14 -10.18 12.29
N ARG A 26 -25.89 -9.70 12.31
CA ARG A 26 -25.61 -8.27 12.43
C ARG A 26 -25.67 -7.65 11.04
N GLU A 27 -26.81 -7.04 10.78
CA GLU A 27 -27.06 -6.13 9.67
C GLU A 27 -26.06 -4.97 9.74
N VAL A 28 -25.38 -4.69 8.62
CA VAL A 28 -24.44 -3.57 8.52
C VAL A 28 -25.27 -2.31 8.35
N ALA A 29 -25.49 -1.59 9.46
CA ALA A 29 -26.21 -0.34 9.46
C ALA A 29 -25.50 0.69 8.56
N SER A 30 -26.25 1.21 7.58
CA SER A 30 -25.94 2.44 6.86
C SER A 30 -25.98 3.62 7.83
N GLY A 31 -24.83 3.91 8.45
CA GLY A 31 -24.71 4.95 9.47
C GLY A 31 -24.50 6.34 8.89
N VAL A 32 -25.57 7.12 8.79
CA VAL A 32 -25.49 8.57 9.02
C VAL A 32 -24.96 8.75 10.46
N PRO A 33 -23.89 9.53 10.69
CA PRO A 33 -23.32 9.65 12.02
C PRO A 33 -24.25 10.46 12.95
N PRO A 34 -24.43 10.05 14.21
CA PRO A 34 -25.14 10.87 15.20
C PRO A 34 -24.32 12.13 15.49
N SER A 35 -25.00 13.28 15.55
CA SER A 35 -24.43 14.57 15.91
C SER A 35 -24.05 14.57 17.40
N GLY A 36 -22.75 14.58 17.72
CA GLY A 36 -22.31 14.82 19.10
C GLY A 36 -20.99 14.22 19.56
N SER A 37 -20.23 13.46 18.76
CA SER A 37 -18.90 12.98 19.18
C SER A 37 -17.77 13.85 18.64
N THR A 38 -17.12 14.62 19.51
CA THR A 38 -15.81 15.25 19.26
C THR A 38 -14.69 14.20 19.34
N SER A 39 -14.73 13.18 18.48
CA SER A 39 -13.48 12.59 18.00
C SER A 39 -12.84 13.63 17.08
N PRO A 40 -11.51 13.84 17.06
CA PRO A 40 -10.89 14.64 16.01
C PRO A 40 -11.39 14.06 14.70
N ARG A 41 -12.20 14.82 13.93
CA ARG A 41 -12.54 14.41 12.57
C ARG A 41 -11.19 14.21 11.90
N ALA A 42 -10.87 12.97 11.56
CA ALA A 42 -9.68 12.69 10.76
C ALA A 42 -9.76 13.65 9.57
N LEU A 43 -8.82 14.59 9.49
CA LEU A 43 -8.80 15.59 8.43
C LEU A 43 -8.73 14.81 7.12
N ASN A 44 -9.81 14.86 6.34
CA ASN A 44 -9.83 14.25 5.02
C ASN A 44 -9.09 15.18 4.06
N ILE A 45 -7.76 15.14 4.14
CA ILE A 45 -6.84 15.91 3.30
C ILE A 45 -7.00 15.48 1.83
N PHE A 46 -7.20 14.19 1.61
CA PHE A 46 -7.35 13.59 0.29
C PHE A 46 -8.80 13.17 0.03
N ASP A 47 -9.45 13.90 -0.88
CA ASP A 47 -10.73 13.49 -1.46
C ASP A 47 -10.52 12.27 -2.38
N ARG A 48 -11.03 11.12 -1.94
CA ARG A 48 -10.91 9.85 -2.68
C ARG A 48 -11.69 9.86 -3.99
N GLU A 49 -12.84 10.51 -4.05
CA GLU A 49 -13.63 10.58 -5.29
C GLU A 49 -12.94 11.46 -6.32
N LEU A 50 -12.41 12.61 -5.88
CA LEU A 50 -11.64 13.49 -6.74
C LEU A 50 -10.37 12.80 -7.24
N LYS A 51 -9.63 12.12 -6.35
CA LYS A 51 -8.44 11.34 -6.75
C LYS A 51 -8.79 10.21 -7.71
N ARG A 52 -9.92 9.52 -7.52
CA ARG A 52 -10.41 8.54 -8.49
C ARG A 52 -10.66 9.17 -9.86
N LYS A 53 -11.35 10.31 -9.92
CA LYS A 53 -11.60 11.05 -11.18
C LYS A 53 -10.28 11.45 -11.85
N GLN A 54 -9.34 12.00 -11.09
CA GLN A 54 -8.00 12.39 -11.57
C GLN A 54 -7.22 11.20 -12.15
N LYS A 55 -7.17 10.07 -11.42
CA LYS A 55 -6.50 8.84 -11.88
C LYS A 55 -7.18 8.25 -13.13
N ASN A 56 -8.52 8.23 -13.18
CA ASN A 56 -9.26 7.78 -14.35
C ASN A 56 -9.01 8.66 -15.58
N TRP A 57 -8.95 9.98 -15.39
CA TRP A 57 -8.63 10.92 -16.45
C TRP A 57 -7.19 10.71 -16.96
N ALA A 58 -6.22 10.57 -16.04
CA ALA A 58 -4.81 10.30 -16.38
C ALA A 58 -4.66 8.97 -17.14
N ALA A 59 -5.39 7.93 -16.76
CA ALA A 59 -5.36 6.63 -17.42
C ALA A 59 -5.91 6.66 -18.87
N ARG A 60 -6.71 7.67 -19.22
CA ARG A 60 -7.24 7.86 -20.58
C ARG A 60 -6.36 8.75 -21.46
N GLN A 61 -5.30 9.34 -20.92
CA GLN A 61 -4.41 10.16 -21.73
C GLN A 61 -3.70 9.31 -22.78
N PRO A 62 -3.55 9.82 -24.01
CA PRO A 62 -2.82 9.12 -25.07
C PRO A 62 -1.34 9.01 -24.71
N GLU A 63 -0.65 8.05 -25.34
CA GLU A 63 0.81 7.89 -25.23
C GLU A 63 1.33 7.72 -23.77
N PRO A 64 0.85 6.71 -23.02
CA PRO A 64 1.23 6.51 -21.62
C PRO A 64 2.75 6.41 -21.40
N MET A 65 3.50 5.93 -22.41
CA MET A 65 4.96 5.81 -22.35
C MET A 65 5.67 7.15 -22.12
N LYS A 66 5.04 8.29 -22.43
CA LYS A 66 5.61 9.62 -22.19
C LYS A 66 5.64 10.01 -20.71
N PHE A 67 4.76 9.45 -19.88
CA PHE A 67 4.58 9.90 -18.49
C PHE A 67 4.51 8.77 -17.45
N ASP A 68 4.36 7.51 -17.86
CA ASP A 68 4.31 6.38 -16.94
C ASP A 68 5.70 5.83 -16.57
N TYR A 69 6.78 6.37 -17.15
CA TYR A 69 8.16 5.91 -16.95
C TYR A 69 8.56 5.80 -15.47
N LEU A 70 8.11 6.70 -14.60
CA LEU A 70 8.42 6.65 -13.18
C LEU A 70 7.71 5.49 -12.48
N LYS A 71 6.46 5.20 -12.86
CA LYS A 71 5.70 4.07 -12.29
C LYS A 71 6.26 2.74 -12.78
N GLU A 72 6.71 2.71 -14.03
CA GLU A 72 7.39 1.57 -14.64
C GLU A 72 8.69 1.23 -13.89
N GLU A 73 9.50 2.25 -13.63
CA GLU A 73 10.76 2.14 -12.90
C GLU A 73 10.55 1.64 -11.46
N VAL A 74 9.60 2.26 -10.74
CA VAL A 74 9.23 1.82 -9.39
C VAL A 74 8.68 0.39 -9.40
N GLY A 75 7.90 0.03 -10.41
CA GLY A 75 7.37 -1.32 -10.61
C GLY A 75 8.48 -2.37 -10.73
N SER A 76 9.49 -2.08 -11.54
CA SER A 76 10.69 -2.94 -11.68
C SER A 76 11.42 -3.10 -10.35
N ARG A 77 11.69 -1.99 -9.64
CA ARG A 77 12.38 -2.06 -8.34
C ARG A 77 11.62 -2.84 -7.28
N ILE A 78 10.30 -2.71 -7.24
CA ILE A 78 9.47 -3.51 -6.31
C ILE A 78 9.58 -5.00 -6.65
N ALA A 79 9.57 -5.37 -7.94
CA ALA A 79 9.73 -6.75 -8.35
C ALA A 79 11.10 -7.31 -7.94
N ASP A 80 12.18 -6.54 -8.10
CA ASP A 80 13.52 -6.92 -7.61
C ASP A 80 13.51 -7.21 -6.11
N ARG A 81 12.84 -6.37 -5.32
CA ARG A 81 12.68 -6.60 -3.87
C ARG A 81 11.85 -7.83 -3.53
N VAL A 82 10.92 -8.22 -4.40
CA VAL A 82 10.19 -9.49 -4.23
C VAL A 82 11.12 -10.68 -4.49
N TYR A 83 12.02 -10.59 -5.48
CA TYR A 83 12.99 -11.64 -5.79
C TYR A 83 14.13 -11.77 -4.77
N ASP A 84 14.49 -10.69 -4.06
CA ASP A 84 15.46 -10.72 -2.95
C ASP A 84 15.00 -11.64 -1.80
N ILE A 85 13.70 -11.96 -1.73
CA ILE A 85 13.13 -12.80 -0.68
C ILE A 85 13.20 -14.26 -1.12
N ALA A 86 14.01 -15.06 -0.42
CA ALA A 86 14.24 -16.48 -0.72
C ALA A 86 13.03 -17.39 -0.39
N ARG A 87 11.87 -17.16 -1.02
CA ARG A 87 10.66 -17.98 -0.94
C ARG A 87 9.70 -17.70 -2.09
N ASP A 88 8.77 -18.62 -2.30
CA ASP A 88 7.68 -18.43 -3.25
C ASP A 88 6.41 -17.85 -2.58
N PHE A 89 5.64 -17.13 -3.39
CA PHE A 89 4.39 -16.49 -3.04
C PHE A 89 3.24 -17.03 -3.89
N PRO A 90 2.57 -18.11 -3.45
CA PRO A 90 1.40 -18.66 -4.14
C PRO A 90 0.28 -17.65 -4.40
N LEU A 91 0.18 -16.60 -3.57
CA LEU A 91 -0.83 -15.56 -3.71
C LEU A 91 -0.31 -14.17 -3.31
N ALA A 92 -0.34 -13.23 -4.24
CA ALA A 92 -0.02 -11.82 -4.04
C ALA A 92 -1.23 -10.91 -4.31
N LEU A 93 -1.26 -9.76 -3.64
CA LEU A 93 -2.21 -8.67 -3.82
C LEU A 93 -1.45 -7.39 -4.18
N ASP A 94 -1.80 -6.79 -5.29
CA ASP A 94 -1.26 -5.53 -5.79
C ASP A 94 -2.34 -4.44 -5.62
N VAL A 95 -2.08 -3.49 -4.73
CA VAL A 95 -2.99 -2.43 -4.31
C VAL A 95 -2.58 -1.10 -4.95
N GLY A 96 -3.51 -0.52 -5.72
CA GLY A 96 -3.24 0.66 -6.52
C GLY A 96 -2.33 0.33 -7.71
N CYS A 97 -2.57 -0.82 -8.34
CA CYS A 97 -1.72 -1.39 -9.39
C CYS A 97 -1.65 -0.55 -10.68
N GLY A 98 -2.60 0.36 -10.89
CA GLY A 98 -2.78 1.07 -12.16
C GLY A 98 -2.86 0.08 -13.32
N ARG A 99 -1.94 0.25 -14.29
CA ARG A 99 -1.82 -0.61 -15.49
C ARG A 99 -1.17 -1.97 -15.23
N GLY A 100 -0.75 -2.24 -13.99
CA GLY A 100 -0.04 -3.45 -13.60
C GLY A 100 1.48 -3.31 -13.65
N TYR A 101 2.00 -2.17 -13.20
CA TYR A 101 3.43 -1.83 -13.32
C TYR A 101 4.36 -2.84 -12.64
N ILE A 102 3.91 -3.47 -11.56
CA ILE A 102 4.71 -4.48 -10.84
C ILE A 102 4.49 -5.88 -11.45
N ALA A 103 3.24 -6.23 -11.75
CA ALA A 103 2.87 -7.57 -12.21
C ALA A 103 3.59 -8.00 -13.50
N GLN A 104 3.94 -7.06 -14.39
CA GLN A 104 4.67 -7.37 -15.62
C GLN A 104 6.12 -7.82 -15.39
N HIS A 105 6.71 -7.49 -14.25
CA HIS A 105 8.07 -7.86 -13.86
C HIS A 105 8.13 -9.12 -12.98
N LEU A 106 6.97 -9.67 -12.59
CA LEU A 106 6.85 -10.85 -11.75
C LEU A 106 6.66 -12.12 -12.60
N ASN A 107 7.43 -13.16 -12.30
CA ASN A 107 7.29 -14.48 -12.90
C ASN A 107 6.32 -15.37 -12.09
N LYS A 108 5.80 -16.42 -12.73
CA LYS A 108 4.82 -17.35 -12.12
C LYS A 108 5.45 -18.35 -11.15
N GLU A 109 6.76 -18.53 -11.20
CA GLU A 109 7.50 -19.46 -10.34
C GLU A 109 7.56 -18.89 -8.93
N THR A 110 8.00 -17.64 -8.81
CA THR A 110 8.04 -16.90 -7.55
C THR A 110 6.65 -16.42 -7.14
N VAL A 111 5.79 -15.95 -8.06
CA VAL A 111 4.47 -15.43 -7.72
C VAL A 111 3.36 -16.13 -8.51
N GLY A 112 2.72 -17.13 -7.88
CA GLY A 112 1.78 -18.02 -8.55
C GLY A 112 0.52 -17.32 -9.06
N LYS A 113 -0.19 -16.59 -8.18
CA LYS A 113 -1.40 -15.85 -8.54
C LYS A 113 -1.37 -14.44 -7.97
N ILE A 114 -1.65 -13.45 -8.82
CA ILE A 114 -1.71 -12.04 -8.45
C ILE A 114 -3.15 -11.55 -8.56
N PHE A 115 -3.63 -10.90 -7.51
CA PHE A 115 -4.87 -10.12 -7.55
C PHE A 115 -4.51 -8.63 -7.63
N GLN A 116 -5.07 -7.93 -8.59
CA GLN A 116 -4.78 -6.53 -8.83
C GLN A 116 -6.01 -5.68 -8.54
N THR A 117 -5.81 -4.58 -7.83
CA THR A 117 -6.87 -3.67 -7.42
C THR A 117 -6.43 -2.23 -7.63
N ASP A 118 -7.32 -1.39 -8.14
CA ASP A 118 -7.12 0.05 -8.20
C ASP A 118 -8.46 0.75 -8.01
N ILE A 119 -8.44 1.96 -7.46
CA ILE A 119 -9.61 2.82 -7.35
C ILE A 119 -10.07 3.34 -8.72
N ALA A 120 -9.14 3.49 -9.67
CA ALA A 120 -9.40 3.97 -11.02
C ALA A 120 -9.69 2.81 -11.97
N GLU A 121 -10.95 2.66 -12.37
CA GLU A 121 -11.39 1.57 -13.22
C GLU A 121 -10.70 1.60 -14.60
N HIS A 122 -10.42 2.78 -15.13
CA HIS A 122 -9.75 2.94 -16.42
C HIS A 122 -8.23 2.74 -16.37
N ALA A 123 -7.63 2.76 -15.18
CA ALA A 123 -6.21 2.48 -15.03
C ALA A 123 -5.92 0.99 -15.17
N LEU A 124 -6.88 0.13 -14.84
CA LEU A 124 -6.75 -1.30 -14.91
C LEU A 124 -6.74 -1.77 -16.36
N CYS A 125 -5.70 -2.52 -16.71
CA CYS A 125 -5.67 -3.20 -18.01
C CYS A 125 -6.81 -4.25 -18.04
N ASN A 126 -7.51 -4.39 -19.17
CA ASN A 126 -8.67 -5.28 -19.39
C ASN A 126 -8.45 -6.77 -19.00
N LYS A 127 -7.24 -7.15 -18.58
CA LYS A 127 -6.87 -8.50 -18.11
C LYS A 127 -7.09 -8.70 -16.59
N CYS A 128 -7.41 -7.66 -15.83
CA CYS A 128 -7.54 -7.75 -14.37
C CYS A 128 -8.97 -8.17 -13.97
N ASN A 129 -9.13 -9.40 -13.47
CA ASN A 129 -10.42 -9.85 -12.93
C ASN A 129 -10.66 -9.22 -11.54
N TYR A 130 -11.60 -8.29 -11.45
CA TYR A 130 -12.13 -7.78 -10.18
C TYR A 130 -12.89 -8.89 -9.46
N LYS A 131 -12.24 -9.57 -8.53
CA LYS A 131 -12.96 -10.36 -7.53
C LYS A 131 -12.56 -9.81 -6.18
N TYR A 132 -13.56 -9.41 -5.39
CA TYR A 132 -13.39 -9.14 -3.95
C TYR A 132 -12.69 -10.35 -3.33
N VAL A 133 -11.38 -10.24 -3.14
CA VAL A 133 -10.58 -11.33 -2.59
C VAL A 133 -10.98 -11.43 -1.13
N HIS A 134 -11.40 -12.62 -0.72
CA HIS A 134 -11.54 -12.91 0.70
C HIS A 134 -10.13 -12.82 1.30
N MET A 135 -9.83 -11.69 1.94
CA MET A 135 -8.48 -11.15 2.15
C MET A 135 -7.56 -12.01 3.03
N ARG A 136 -8.04 -13.10 3.65
CA ARG A 136 -7.27 -13.95 4.57
C ARG A 136 -6.28 -14.93 3.93
N LYS A 137 -5.91 -14.76 2.65
CA LYS A 137 -4.99 -15.67 1.96
C LYS A 137 -3.76 -15.03 1.31
N THR A 138 -3.62 -13.70 1.37
CA THR A 138 -2.55 -12.95 0.70
C THR A 138 -1.24 -13.10 1.46
N GLN A 139 -0.18 -13.50 0.76
CA GLN A 139 1.17 -13.67 1.33
C GLN A 139 2.05 -12.46 1.02
N THR A 140 1.75 -11.72 -0.04
CA THR A 140 2.44 -10.47 -0.36
C THR A 140 1.43 -9.38 -0.66
N VAL A 141 1.61 -8.19 -0.07
CA VAL A 141 0.90 -6.98 -0.46
C VAL A 141 1.90 -6.01 -1.08
N GLN A 142 1.55 -5.47 -2.25
CA GLN A 142 2.36 -4.50 -2.97
C GLN A 142 1.59 -3.20 -3.19
N GLY A 143 2.26 -2.04 -3.15
CA GLY A 143 1.57 -0.77 -3.41
C GLY A 143 2.49 0.43 -3.58
N ILE A 144 2.10 1.33 -4.48
CA ILE A 144 2.88 2.53 -4.86
C ILE A 144 2.21 3.87 -4.45
N HIS A 145 1.01 3.82 -3.83
CA HIS A 145 0.15 5.00 -3.64
C HIS A 145 -0.21 5.30 -2.18
N LEU A 146 0.53 4.78 -1.19
CA LEU A 146 0.19 4.96 0.22
C LEU A 146 0.24 6.44 0.70
N HIS A 147 0.94 7.31 -0.02
CA HIS A 147 1.07 8.74 0.27
C HIS A 147 -0.23 9.56 0.09
N TRP A 148 -1.29 8.99 -0.50
CA TRP A 148 -2.61 9.63 -0.63
C TRP A 148 -3.67 9.03 0.30
N VAL A 149 -3.25 8.35 1.35
CA VAL A 149 -4.13 7.78 2.36
C VAL A 149 -4.28 8.77 3.53
N ASN A 150 -5.52 9.13 3.89
CA ASN A 150 -5.80 10.04 5.01
C ASN A 150 -5.37 9.48 6.38
N ASP A 151 -5.43 8.15 6.54
CA ASP A 151 -5.05 7.43 7.76
C ASP A 151 -4.06 6.32 7.40
N LEU A 152 -2.82 6.73 7.15
CA LEU A 152 -1.71 5.83 6.83
C LEU A 152 -1.46 4.78 7.94
N PRO A 153 -1.46 5.12 9.25
CA PRO A 153 -1.30 4.13 10.31
C PRO A 153 -2.36 3.02 10.22
N ARG A 154 -3.64 3.38 10.09
CA ARG A 154 -4.73 2.41 9.98
C ARG A 154 -4.67 1.59 8.70
N ALA A 155 -4.22 2.17 7.59
CA ALA A 155 -4.01 1.41 6.37
C ALA A 155 -2.90 0.38 6.51
N LEU A 156 -1.81 0.69 7.20
CA LEU A 156 -0.74 -0.26 7.48
C LEU A 156 -1.20 -1.37 8.42
N GLU A 157 -1.98 -1.05 9.46
CA GLU A 157 -2.61 -2.05 10.33
C GLU A 157 -3.56 -2.98 9.56
N GLN A 158 -4.33 -2.44 8.61
CA GLN A 158 -5.19 -3.23 7.73
C GLN A 158 -4.39 -4.13 6.79
N ILE A 159 -3.29 -3.63 6.22
CA ILE A 159 -2.40 -4.44 5.39
C ILE A 159 -1.80 -5.58 6.21
N HIS A 160 -1.34 -5.30 7.43
CA HIS A 160 -0.83 -6.33 8.34
C HIS A 160 -1.92 -7.36 8.68
N TYR A 161 -3.16 -6.93 8.93
CA TYR A 161 -4.28 -7.83 9.25
C TYR A 161 -4.69 -8.77 8.11
N VAL A 162 -4.55 -8.35 6.85
CA VAL A 162 -4.90 -9.20 5.69
C VAL A 162 -3.79 -10.18 5.33
N LEU A 163 -2.56 -9.90 5.73
CA LEU A 163 -1.44 -10.80 5.51
C LEU A 163 -1.61 -12.07 6.35
N LYS A 164 -1.23 -13.20 5.76
CA LYS A 164 -1.03 -14.44 6.52
C LYS A 164 0.13 -14.27 7.51
N PRO A 165 0.21 -15.13 8.55
CA PRO A 165 1.46 -15.28 9.31
C PRO A 165 2.64 -15.47 8.35
N ASP A 166 3.74 -14.78 8.64
CA ASP A 166 4.93 -14.69 7.78
C ASP A 166 4.68 -14.09 6.39
N GLY A 167 3.61 -13.32 6.20
CA GLY A 167 3.37 -12.54 4.99
C GLY A 167 4.31 -11.34 4.89
N VAL A 168 4.59 -10.91 3.66
CA VAL A 168 5.49 -9.80 3.36
C VAL A 168 4.71 -8.61 2.79
N PHE A 169 5.06 -7.41 3.23
CA PHE A 169 4.62 -6.18 2.59
C PHE A 169 5.80 -5.53 1.88
N VAL A 170 5.64 -5.22 0.60
CA VAL A 170 6.66 -4.51 -0.21
C VAL A 170 5.98 -3.30 -0.84
N GLY A 171 6.34 -2.09 -0.42
CA GLY A 171 5.72 -0.87 -0.93
C GLY A 171 6.73 0.19 -1.30
N ALA A 172 6.29 1.14 -2.13
CA ALA A 172 7.03 2.35 -2.43
C ALA A 172 6.14 3.58 -2.17
N MET A 173 6.75 4.65 -1.66
CA MET A 173 6.10 5.94 -1.47
C MET A 173 7.12 7.07 -1.60
N PHE A 174 6.63 8.26 -1.93
CA PHE A 174 7.46 9.47 -1.91
C PHE A 174 7.79 9.84 -0.46
N GLY A 175 9.07 10.19 -0.23
CA GLY A 175 9.56 10.65 1.06
C GLY A 175 9.40 12.16 1.24
N GLY A 176 9.50 12.64 2.49
CA GLY A 176 9.31 14.04 2.89
C GLY A 176 9.95 15.10 1.98
N ASP A 177 11.20 14.86 1.58
CA ASP A 177 12.01 15.79 0.77
C ASP A 177 11.73 15.71 -0.73
N THR A 178 10.83 14.83 -1.17
CA THR A 178 10.50 14.69 -2.60
C THR A 178 9.77 15.94 -3.11
N LEU A 179 10.20 16.45 -4.26
CA LEU A 179 9.68 17.66 -4.91
C LEU A 179 9.84 18.94 -4.06
N TYR A 180 10.85 19.00 -3.20
CA TYR A 180 11.08 20.15 -2.32
C TYR A 180 11.24 21.46 -3.12
N GLU A 181 12.09 21.47 -4.15
CA GLU A 181 12.36 22.65 -4.98
C GLU A 181 11.10 23.12 -5.71
N LEU A 182 10.31 22.18 -6.22
CA LEU A 182 9.04 22.49 -6.87
C LEU A 182 8.03 23.08 -5.88
N ARG A 183 7.98 22.55 -4.66
CA ARG A 183 7.11 23.06 -3.59
C ARG A 183 7.45 24.49 -3.22
N CYS A 184 8.74 24.74 -2.97
CA CYS A 184 9.23 26.07 -2.65
C CYS A 184 8.99 27.06 -3.81
N SER A 185 9.24 26.64 -5.05
CA SER A 185 9.05 27.49 -6.23
C SER A 185 7.59 27.91 -6.41
N LEU A 186 6.64 26.97 -6.26
CA LEU A 186 5.21 27.27 -6.35
C LEU A 186 4.75 28.17 -5.19
N GLN A 187 5.19 27.89 -3.97
CA GLN A 187 4.82 28.70 -2.80
C GLN A 187 5.32 30.15 -2.93
N LEU A 188 6.56 30.35 -3.38
CA LEU A 188 7.12 31.68 -3.61
C LEU A 188 6.36 32.42 -4.71
N ALA A 189 6.14 31.75 -5.85
CA ALA A 189 5.45 32.35 -6.99
C ALA A 189 4.02 32.80 -6.65
N GLU A 190 3.27 31.99 -5.90
CA GLU A 190 1.91 32.36 -5.48
C GLU A 190 1.93 33.45 -4.42
N THR A 191 2.85 33.38 -3.46
CA THR A 191 2.96 34.42 -2.42
C THR A 191 3.22 35.79 -3.04
N GLU A 192 4.11 35.86 -4.03
CA GLU A 192 4.44 37.10 -4.75
C GLU A 192 3.27 37.61 -5.61
N ARG A 193 2.58 36.70 -6.32
CA ARG A 193 1.59 37.09 -7.35
C ARG A 193 0.17 37.23 -6.82
N GLU A 194 -0.22 36.41 -5.85
CA GLU A 194 -1.59 36.26 -5.35
C GLU A 194 -1.75 36.69 -3.89
N GLY A 195 -0.63 36.99 -3.19
CA GLY A 195 -0.65 37.40 -1.79
C GLY A 195 -0.96 36.26 -0.81
N GLY A 196 -0.89 35.01 -1.27
CA GLY A 196 -1.13 33.79 -0.51
C GLY A 196 -0.59 32.56 -1.26
N PHE A 197 -0.76 31.35 -0.73
CA PHE A 197 -0.37 30.12 -1.44
C PHE A 197 -1.36 28.99 -1.21
N SER A 198 -1.42 28.07 -2.17
CA SER A 198 -2.18 26.83 -2.13
C SER A 198 -1.27 25.60 -2.09
N PRO A 199 -1.62 24.54 -1.35
CA PRO A 199 -0.81 23.32 -1.29
C PRO A 199 -0.95 22.49 -2.57
N HIS A 200 -0.05 22.69 -3.54
CA HIS A 200 -0.01 21.93 -4.80
C HIS A 200 0.61 20.54 -4.69
N ILE A 201 1.53 20.38 -3.74
CA ILE A 201 2.25 19.12 -3.50
C ILE A 201 1.71 18.48 -2.22
N SER A 202 1.47 17.16 -2.28
CA SER A 202 0.98 16.41 -1.14
C SER A 202 2.01 16.39 0.00
N PRO A 203 1.57 16.38 1.26
CA PRO A 203 2.48 16.13 2.37
C PRO A 203 3.02 14.70 2.27
N PHE A 204 4.34 14.56 2.18
CA PHE A 204 5.00 13.26 2.14
C PHE A 204 5.56 12.90 3.52
N THR A 205 5.57 11.61 3.83
CA THR A 205 6.03 11.10 5.13
C THR A 205 7.55 11.07 5.18
N ALA A 206 8.15 11.49 6.30
CA ALA A 206 9.57 11.33 6.50
C ALA A 206 9.95 9.84 6.61
N VAL A 207 11.13 9.48 6.12
CA VAL A 207 11.57 8.08 6.10
C VAL A 207 11.63 7.48 7.52
N ASN A 208 12.06 8.29 8.50
CA ASN A 208 12.12 7.88 9.92
C ASN A 208 10.73 7.55 10.49
N ASP A 209 9.73 8.38 10.17
CA ASP A 209 8.35 8.17 10.63
C ASP A 209 7.76 6.88 10.05
N LEU A 210 8.10 6.54 8.80
CA LEU A 210 7.61 5.32 8.16
C LEU A 210 8.06 4.06 8.91
N GLY A 211 9.30 4.04 9.41
CA GLY A 211 9.81 2.94 10.24
C GLY A 211 9.00 2.76 11.52
N HIS A 212 8.69 3.86 12.22
CA HIS A 212 7.85 3.84 13.41
C HIS A 212 6.42 3.38 13.13
N LEU A 213 5.84 3.84 12.02
CA LEU A 213 4.49 3.45 11.60
C LEU A 213 4.39 1.95 11.28
N LEU A 214 5.37 1.41 10.56
CA LEU A 214 5.42 -0.02 10.23
C LEU A 214 5.60 -0.87 11.49
N GLY A 215 6.48 -0.46 12.41
CA GLY A 215 6.66 -1.15 13.69
C GLY A 215 5.39 -1.14 14.54
N ARG A 216 4.67 -0.01 14.59
CA ARG A 216 3.39 0.11 15.29
C ARG A 216 2.29 -0.77 14.68
N ALA A 217 2.29 -0.94 13.35
CA ALA A 217 1.33 -1.79 12.66
C ALA A 217 1.58 -3.29 12.88
N GLY A 218 2.72 -3.68 13.48
CA GLY A 218 3.05 -5.07 13.81
C GLY A 218 4.00 -5.75 12.82
N PHE A 219 4.55 -5.01 11.85
CA PHE A 219 5.56 -5.56 10.94
C PHE A 219 6.89 -5.77 11.65
N ASN A 220 7.44 -6.97 11.50
CA ASN A 220 8.74 -7.36 12.04
C ASN A 220 9.79 -7.43 10.91
N THR A 221 11.07 -7.22 11.24
CA THR A 221 12.18 -7.23 10.26
C THR A 221 11.99 -6.19 9.15
N LEU A 222 12.02 -4.92 9.54
CA LEU A 222 11.80 -3.79 8.63
C LEU A 222 13.07 -3.45 7.85
N THR A 223 12.93 -3.39 6.52
CA THR A 223 13.95 -2.81 5.64
C THR A 223 13.34 -1.61 4.93
N VAL A 224 13.72 -0.40 5.37
CA VAL A 224 13.32 0.85 4.73
C VAL A 224 14.53 1.41 4.01
N VAL A 225 14.43 1.55 2.68
CA VAL A 225 15.53 2.07 1.85
C VAL A 225 15.06 3.35 1.16
N SER A 226 15.76 4.46 1.41
CA SER A 226 15.62 5.66 0.60
C SER A 226 16.53 5.57 -0.62
N SER A 227 15.98 5.71 -1.81
CA SER A 227 16.78 5.84 -3.04
C SER A 227 16.84 7.30 -3.45
N GLN A 228 18.02 7.90 -3.43
CA GLN A 228 18.28 9.15 -4.15
C GLN A 228 19.04 8.79 -5.43
N ARG A 229 18.52 9.20 -6.59
CA ARG A 229 19.27 9.10 -7.84
C ARG A 229 20.18 10.32 -7.86
N THR A 230 21.42 10.16 -7.40
CA THR A 230 22.47 11.14 -7.66
C THR A 230 22.70 11.17 -9.17
N GLU A 231 22.69 12.39 -9.73
CA GLU A 231 23.02 12.67 -11.13
C GLU A 231 24.38 12.11 -11.55
#